data_AF-A0A2E9Q7P6-F1
#
_entry.id   AF-A0A2E9Q7P6-F1
#
_cell.length_a   1.000
_cell.length_b   1.000
_cell.length_c   1.000
_cell.angle_alpha   90.00
_cell.angle_beta   90.00
_cell.angle_gamma   90.00
#
_symmetry.space_group_name_H-M   'P 1'
#
loop_
_entity.id
_entity.type
_entity.pdbx_description
1 polymer ?
#
loop_
_entity_poly.entity_id
_entity_poly.type
_entity_poly.pdbx_seq_one_letter_code
_entity_poly.pdbx_strand_id
1 'polypeptide(L)'
;MAETGPGSPKNTARSEPQPSTDLASDTEANHEKLDQELRKLRSIIYSYSFKCYGSASKLVGPDIIKDRCSIPYRFTGDGDSALWNGLLCFTGRNPWACDAIKKSQSEDGRIWRSTRRKLTENDGNDYPQASFSRDMARGVMLYILQTRDRNLASRWSDYISENGALCPDHTDWSCDIRAQSYRRINHVLATVEAQDISFSHTVFPCMWPTYPVTSALHETVMEHRVEKNESFHLHLAAIDLLMDSQLKKPLYDDESRRDMARVLFRRKPYNLFYQYLAQGPTAELKRRILAFAPRERPPYLAQWVWEREIPARDIEKYVPSGQTPTDEQLEKAFRDYVKLESMGWDFVFLIDLVLEKRPEESI
;
A
#
# COMPACT_ATOMS: atom_id res chain seq x y z
N MET A 1 76.38 -33.28 -3.82
CA MET A 1 74.94 -33.49 -4.07
C MET A 1 74.19 -32.81 -2.95
N ALA A 2 73.67 -31.62 -3.20
CA ALA A 2 72.87 -30.85 -2.24
C ALA A 2 71.67 -30.30 -3.03
N GLU A 3 70.48 -30.81 -2.72
CA GLU A 3 69.22 -30.42 -3.36
C GLU A 3 68.59 -29.25 -2.61
N THR A 4 68.13 -28.29 -3.41
CA THR A 4 67.44 -27.05 -3.07
C THR A 4 65.96 -27.29 -2.76
N GLY A 5 65.48 -26.76 -1.62
CA GLY A 5 64.05 -26.70 -1.29
C GLY A 5 63.36 -25.39 -1.78
N PRO A 6 62.05 -25.40 -2.07
CA PRO A 6 61.33 -24.26 -2.65
C PRO A 6 60.85 -23.27 -1.59
N GLY A 7 60.99 -21.97 -1.90
CA GLY A 7 60.57 -20.85 -1.05
C GLY A 7 59.06 -20.60 -1.10
N SER A 8 58.48 -20.34 0.08
CA SER A 8 57.08 -19.89 0.26
C SER A 8 56.85 -18.47 -0.26
N PRO A 9 55.71 -18.19 -0.92
CA PRO A 9 55.34 -16.83 -1.33
C PRO A 9 54.88 -15.99 -0.13
N LYS A 10 55.45 -14.79 0.01
CA LYS A 10 55.05 -13.79 1.00
C LYS A 10 53.70 -13.17 0.62
N ASN A 11 52.68 -13.42 1.44
CA ASN A 11 51.41 -12.70 1.42
C ASN A 11 51.64 -11.23 1.76
N THR A 12 51.47 -10.33 0.79
CA THR A 12 51.43 -8.89 0.99
C THR A 12 49.98 -8.49 1.26
N ALA A 13 49.66 -8.21 2.52
CA ALA A 13 48.38 -7.68 2.93
C ALA A 13 48.19 -6.29 2.30
N ARG A 14 47.25 -6.19 1.34
CA ARG A 14 46.87 -4.94 0.70
C ARG A 14 45.93 -4.21 1.65
N SER A 15 46.41 -3.13 2.27
CA SER A 15 45.59 -2.24 3.09
C SER A 15 44.49 -1.62 2.23
N GLU A 16 43.23 -1.98 2.50
CA GLU A 16 42.08 -1.31 1.87
C GLU A 16 42.03 0.16 2.32
N PRO A 17 41.87 1.12 1.40
CA PRO A 17 41.74 2.53 1.75
C PRO A 17 40.47 2.74 2.56
N GLN A 18 40.60 3.33 3.75
CA GLN A 18 39.45 3.70 4.57
C GLN A 18 38.60 4.73 3.82
N PRO A 19 37.26 4.57 3.79
CA PRO A 19 36.36 5.52 3.15
C PRO A 19 36.47 6.90 3.82
N SER A 20 36.66 7.94 3.00
CA SER A 20 36.78 9.32 3.45
C SER A 20 35.52 9.77 4.20
N THR A 21 35.69 10.22 5.45
CA THR A 21 34.63 10.69 6.35
C THR A 21 33.84 11.89 5.80
N ASP A 22 34.41 12.65 4.87
CA ASP A 22 33.82 13.89 4.35
C ASP A 22 32.62 13.66 3.40
N LEU A 23 32.54 12.52 2.72
CA LEU A 23 31.38 12.21 1.85
C LEU A 23 30.12 11.83 2.66
N ALA A 24 30.32 11.28 3.86
CA ALA A 24 29.21 10.82 4.70
C ALA A 24 28.44 12.00 5.32
N SER A 25 29.16 13.02 5.79
CA SER A 25 28.57 14.22 6.39
C SER A 25 27.74 15.05 5.39
N ASP A 26 28.24 15.20 4.16
CA ASP A 26 27.51 15.91 3.09
C ASP A 26 26.22 15.18 2.69
N THR A 27 26.24 13.85 2.71
CA THR A 27 25.07 13.03 2.41
C THR A 27 24.00 13.18 3.49
N GLU A 28 24.41 13.17 4.76
CA GLU A 28 23.51 13.31 5.91
C GLU A 28 22.83 14.69 5.96
N ALA A 29 23.60 15.78 5.78
CA ALA A 29 23.07 17.14 5.75
C ALA A 29 22.03 17.33 4.62
N ASN A 30 22.24 16.68 3.48
CA ASN A 30 21.29 16.69 2.36
C ASN A 30 19.98 15.97 2.71
N HIS A 31 20.05 14.83 3.41
CA HIS A 31 18.86 14.09 3.86
C HIS A 31 18.02 14.92 4.84
N GLU A 32 18.65 15.59 5.81
CA GLU A 32 17.92 16.40 6.79
C GLU A 32 17.18 17.56 6.12
N LYS A 33 17.82 18.26 5.19
CA LYS A 33 17.19 19.33 4.42
C LYS A 33 15.96 18.83 3.65
N LEU A 34 16.09 17.69 2.95
CA LEU A 34 14.98 17.07 2.22
C LEU A 34 13.84 16.68 3.17
N ASP A 35 14.14 16.19 4.37
CA ASP A 35 13.12 15.84 5.37
C ASP A 35 12.35 17.07 5.88
N GLN A 36 13.04 18.19 6.06
CA GLN A 36 12.38 19.45 6.42
C GLN A 36 11.45 19.94 5.30
N GLU A 37 11.86 19.83 4.04
CA GLU A 37 11.02 20.20 2.89
C GLU A 37 9.81 19.27 2.74
N LEU A 38 9.98 17.96 2.95
CA LEU A 38 8.88 17.00 2.92
C LEU A 38 7.86 17.24 4.04
N ARG A 39 8.30 17.61 5.25
CA ARG A 39 7.38 17.99 6.34
C ARG A 39 6.56 19.24 5.99
N LYS A 40 7.17 20.24 5.35
CA LYS A 40 6.45 21.43 4.86
C LYS A 40 5.43 21.05 3.79
N LEU A 41 5.84 20.25 2.80
CA LEU A 41 4.96 19.75 1.75
C LEU A 41 3.78 18.97 2.33
N ARG A 42 4.03 18.06 3.28
CA ARG A 42 2.97 17.33 3.99
C ARG A 42 1.94 18.27 4.61
N SER A 43 2.38 19.34 5.27
CA SER A 43 1.49 20.35 5.86
C SER A 43 0.64 21.07 4.80
N ILE A 44 1.21 21.37 3.63
CA ILE A 44 0.49 21.98 2.51
C ILE A 44 -0.59 21.02 2.02
N ILE A 45 -0.25 19.76 1.78
CA ILE A 45 -1.20 18.73 1.31
C ILE A 45 -2.36 18.57 2.29
N TYR A 46 -2.04 18.47 3.58
CA TYR A 46 -3.02 18.40 4.66
C TYR A 46 -4.01 19.57 4.69
N SER A 47 -3.62 20.76 4.23
CA SER A 47 -4.48 21.94 4.24
C SER A 47 -5.63 21.86 3.22
N TYR A 48 -5.46 21.07 2.15
CA TYR A 48 -6.49 20.89 1.13
C TYR A 48 -7.03 19.46 1.03
N SER A 49 -6.39 18.48 1.68
CA SER A 49 -6.91 17.12 1.75
C SER A 49 -8.05 17.04 2.77
N PHE A 50 -9.24 16.67 2.31
CA PHE A 50 -10.43 16.58 3.16
C PHE A 50 -10.58 15.20 3.78
N LYS A 51 -11.19 15.17 4.96
CA LYS A 51 -11.65 13.96 5.65
C LYS A 51 -13.17 14.01 5.68
N CYS A 52 -13.85 13.03 5.09
CA CYS A 52 -15.31 12.94 5.17
C CYS A 52 -15.68 11.75 6.04
N TYR A 53 -16.44 11.99 7.13
CA TYR A 53 -16.81 10.96 8.11
C TYR A 53 -15.62 10.13 8.62
N GLY A 54 -14.47 10.79 8.80
CA GLY A 54 -13.23 10.13 9.24
C GLY A 54 -12.50 9.33 8.15
N SER A 55 -12.97 9.34 6.90
CA SER A 55 -12.35 8.57 5.82
C SER A 55 -11.56 9.42 4.83
N ALA A 56 -10.41 8.90 4.37
CA ALA A 56 -9.79 9.28 3.11
C ALA A 56 -10.62 8.69 1.96
N SER A 57 -11.78 9.29 1.69
CA SER A 57 -12.68 8.82 0.64
C SER A 57 -12.45 9.54 -0.69
N LYS A 58 -12.70 8.82 -1.80
CA LYS A 58 -12.80 9.39 -3.16
C LYS A 58 -13.98 10.39 -3.16
N LEU A 59 -13.74 11.69 -3.28
CA LEU A 59 -14.79 12.67 -3.54
C LEU A 59 -14.84 12.92 -5.04
N VAL A 60 -16.02 12.88 -5.65
CA VAL A 60 -16.20 13.22 -7.07
C VAL A 60 -17.01 14.49 -7.15
N GLY A 61 -16.37 15.59 -7.55
CA GLY A 61 -17.05 16.78 -8.08
C GLY A 61 -16.80 18.11 -7.35
N PRO A 62 -16.84 19.24 -8.08
CA PRO A 62 -16.59 20.59 -7.56
C PRO A 62 -17.70 21.12 -6.62
N ASP A 63 -18.90 20.54 -6.64
CA ASP A 63 -20.08 21.09 -5.94
C ASP A 63 -20.25 20.63 -4.47
N ILE A 64 -19.37 19.79 -3.93
CA ILE A 64 -19.53 19.18 -2.59
C ILE A 64 -18.97 20.07 -1.45
N ILE A 65 -18.49 21.28 -1.77
CA ILE A 65 -17.72 22.10 -0.82
C ILE A 65 -18.57 23.11 -0.04
N LYS A 66 -19.90 23.19 -0.24
CA LYS A 66 -20.63 24.28 0.45
C LYS A 66 -20.86 24.05 1.95
N ASP A 67 -21.08 22.84 2.46
CA ASP A 67 -21.21 22.61 3.92
C ASP A 67 -20.72 21.22 4.38
N ARG A 68 -19.46 21.15 4.81
CA ARG A 68 -18.83 20.16 5.74
C ARG A 68 -19.28 18.69 5.67
N CYS A 69 -19.06 18.01 4.54
CA CYS A 69 -19.38 16.58 4.33
C CYS A 69 -20.87 16.31 4.11
N SER A 70 -21.54 17.15 3.31
CA SER A 70 -22.82 16.77 2.70
C SER A 70 -22.66 15.46 1.93
N ILE A 71 -23.48 14.47 2.30
CA ILE A 71 -23.48 13.10 1.80
C ILE A 71 -23.42 13.14 0.27
N PRO A 72 -22.37 12.58 -0.38
CA PRO A 72 -22.35 12.52 -1.82
C PRO A 72 -23.57 11.75 -2.32
N TYR A 73 -24.15 12.26 -3.40
CA TYR A 73 -25.29 11.67 -4.10
C TYR A 73 -25.07 10.17 -4.31
N ARG A 74 -26.18 9.41 -4.22
CA ARG A 74 -26.44 7.95 -4.21
C ARG A 74 -25.47 6.97 -4.92
N PHE A 75 -24.51 7.47 -5.70
CA PHE A 75 -23.59 6.69 -6.56
C PHE A 75 -22.09 6.97 -6.37
N THR A 76 -21.70 7.89 -5.46
CA THR A 76 -20.28 8.25 -5.31
C THR A 76 -19.84 8.17 -3.85
N GLY A 77 -18.69 7.55 -3.60
CA GLY A 77 -17.79 8.18 -2.63
C GLY A 77 -17.39 7.46 -1.35
N ASP A 78 -17.53 6.14 -1.21
CA ASP A 78 -16.69 5.44 -0.21
C ASP A 78 -15.54 4.67 -0.85
N GLY A 79 -15.69 4.21 -2.10
CA GLY A 79 -14.65 3.46 -2.82
C GLY A 79 -14.01 2.40 -1.92
N ASP A 80 -12.67 2.42 -1.88
CA ASP A 80 -11.86 1.57 -1.00
C ASP A 80 -11.38 2.32 0.24
N SER A 81 -12.27 3.10 0.87
CA SER A 81 -11.98 3.89 2.08
C SER A 81 -11.22 3.11 3.15
N ALA A 82 -11.65 1.89 3.46
CA ALA A 82 -10.96 1.03 4.42
C ALA A 82 -9.54 0.66 3.96
N LEU A 83 -9.29 0.46 2.66
CA LEU A 83 -7.94 0.26 2.15
C LEU A 83 -7.05 1.49 2.45
N TRP A 84 -7.53 2.68 2.08
CA TRP A 84 -6.77 3.93 2.19
C TRP A 84 -6.53 4.36 3.63
N ASN A 85 -7.54 4.22 4.49
CA ASN A 85 -7.41 4.48 5.91
C ASN A 85 -6.43 3.50 6.56
N GLY A 86 -6.42 2.23 6.14
CA GLY A 86 -5.45 1.25 6.58
C GLY A 86 -4.01 1.61 6.21
N LEU A 87 -3.77 2.03 4.96
CA LEU A 87 -2.46 2.50 4.50
C LEU A 87 -1.97 3.73 5.27
N LEU A 88 -2.83 4.72 5.47
CA LEU A 88 -2.48 5.91 6.25
C LEU A 88 -2.23 5.57 7.73
N CYS A 89 -3.08 4.74 8.33
CA CYS A 89 -2.90 4.25 9.69
C CYS A 89 -1.54 3.56 9.85
N PHE A 90 -1.19 2.70 8.90
CA PHE A 90 0.02 1.88 8.92
C PHE A 90 1.30 2.68 9.07
N THR A 91 1.36 3.91 8.56
CA THR A 91 2.52 4.81 8.75
C THR A 91 2.72 5.33 10.18
N GLY A 92 1.82 5.01 11.12
CA GLY A 92 1.87 5.46 12.51
C GLY A 92 1.64 6.96 12.74
N ARG A 93 1.52 7.78 11.68
CA ARG A 93 1.42 9.25 11.76
C ARG A 93 0.00 9.79 11.58
N ASN A 94 -0.98 8.91 11.36
CA ASN A 94 -2.36 9.26 11.02
C ASN A 94 -3.36 8.55 11.96
N PRO A 95 -3.41 8.89 13.26
CA PRO A 95 -4.26 8.19 14.24
C PRO A 95 -5.75 8.22 13.88
N TRP A 96 -6.21 9.30 13.26
CA TRP A 96 -7.58 9.42 12.76
C TRP A 96 -7.95 8.35 11.72
N ALA A 97 -6.98 7.90 10.92
CA ALA A 97 -7.20 6.87 9.90
C ALA A 97 -7.32 5.48 10.56
N CYS A 98 -6.55 5.24 11.64
CA CYS A 98 -6.72 4.06 12.49
C CYS A 98 -8.11 4.04 13.13
N ASP A 99 -8.54 5.16 13.71
CA ASP A 99 -9.88 5.31 14.28
C ASP A 99 -10.99 5.02 13.25
N ALA A 100 -10.77 5.37 11.98
CA ALA A 100 -11.74 5.14 10.92
C ALA A 100 -11.92 3.65 10.57
N ILE A 101 -10.84 2.85 10.63
CA ILE A 101 -10.93 1.39 10.49
C ILE A 101 -11.62 0.80 11.72
N LYS A 102 -11.22 1.22 12.92
CA LYS A 102 -11.82 0.73 14.16
C LYS A 102 -13.32 0.99 14.21
N LYS A 103 -13.73 2.21 13.84
CA LYS A 103 -15.14 2.62 13.80
C LYS A 103 -15.93 1.96 12.70
N SER A 104 -15.29 1.43 11.65
CA SER A 104 -15.98 0.69 10.59
C SER A 104 -16.31 -0.75 10.96
N GLN A 105 -15.89 -1.28 12.13
CA GLN A 105 -16.34 -2.59 12.62
C GLN A 105 -17.70 -2.48 13.34
N SER A 106 -18.69 -3.29 12.97
CA SER A 106 -19.97 -3.41 13.71
C SER A 106 -19.86 -4.32 14.93
N GLU A 107 -20.95 -4.43 15.69
CA GLU A 107 -21.01 -5.21 16.93
C GLU A 107 -20.85 -6.73 16.71
N ASP A 108 -21.25 -7.23 15.55
CA ASP A 108 -21.07 -8.60 15.07
C ASP A 108 -19.64 -8.91 14.57
N GLY A 109 -18.74 -7.93 14.55
CA GLY A 109 -17.37 -8.11 14.04
C GLY A 109 -17.20 -7.87 12.54
N ARG A 110 -18.29 -7.66 11.77
CA ARG A 110 -18.23 -7.29 10.35
C ARG A 110 -17.49 -5.97 10.18
N ILE A 111 -16.63 -5.91 9.16
CA ILE A 111 -16.00 -4.65 8.74
C ILE A 111 -16.76 -4.08 7.56
N TRP A 112 -17.06 -2.78 7.64
CA TRP A 112 -17.65 -2.01 6.56
C TRP A 112 -16.58 -1.27 5.78
N ARG A 113 -16.84 -1.01 4.49
CA ARG A 113 -15.92 -0.31 3.59
C ARG A 113 -15.54 1.09 4.05
N SER A 114 -16.43 1.74 4.79
CA SER A 114 -16.17 3.01 5.45
C SER A 114 -17.01 3.12 6.73
N THR A 115 -16.57 3.96 7.67
CA THR A 115 -17.38 4.28 8.85
C THR A 115 -18.73 4.87 8.44
N ARG A 116 -18.79 5.67 7.37
CA ARG A 116 -20.03 6.25 6.87
C ARG A 116 -21.04 5.17 6.48
N ARG A 117 -20.62 4.16 5.70
CA ARG A 117 -21.50 3.07 5.25
C ARG A 117 -22.09 2.30 6.42
N LYS A 118 -21.27 1.97 7.42
CA LYS A 118 -21.77 1.40 8.68
C LYS A 118 -22.88 2.26 9.32
N LEU A 119 -22.73 3.58 9.31
CA LEU A 119 -23.70 4.48 9.94
C LEU A 119 -24.97 4.68 9.10
N THR A 120 -24.88 4.65 7.77
CA THR A 120 -25.95 5.03 6.85
C THR A 120 -26.54 3.88 6.03
N GLU A 121 -26.11 2.64 6.21
CA GLU A 121 -26.72 1.46 5.56
C GLU A 121 -27.42 0.55 6.56
N ASN A 122 -27.10 0.71 7.86
CA ASN A 122 -27.88 0.13 8.95
C ASN A 122 -29.31 0.74 9.06
N ASP A 123 -29.66 1.68 8.19
CA ASP A 123 -30.98 2.31 8.09
C ASP A 123 -31.91 1.61 7.07
N GLY A 124 -31.48 0.50 6.46
CA GLY A 124 -32.30 -0.29 5.53
C GLY A 124 -32.34 0.26 4.10
N ASN A 125 -31.41 1.16 3.75
CA ASN A 125 -31.28 1.63 2.37
C ASN A 125 -30.55 0.59 1.49
N ASP A 126 -31.26 0.07 0.49
CA ASP A 126 -30.71 -0.82 -0.54
C ASP A 126 -29.60 -0.11 -1.34
N TYR A 127 -28.35 -0.35 -0.96
CA TYR A 127 -27.20 0.00 -1.78
C TYR A 127 -26.81 -1.19 -2.65
N PRO A 128 -26.67 -1.01 -3.97
CA PRO A 128 -26.36 -2.10 -4.90
C PRO A 128 -24.89 -2.53 -4.87
N GLN A 129 -24.09 -2.07 -3.91
CA GLN A 129 -22.66 -2.34 -3.84
C GLN A 129 -22.33 -3.14 -2.60
N ALA A 130 -21.40 -4.09 -2.74
CA ALA A 130 -20.91 -4.84 -1.60
C ALA A 130 -20.39 -3.89 -0.49
N SER A 131 -20.82 -4.15 0.74
CA SER A 131 -20.37 -3.40 1.91
C SER A 131 -18.88 -3.51 2.18
N PHE A 132 -18.21 -4.53 1.64
CA PHE A 132 -16.78 -4.77 1.84
C PHE A 132 -16.18 -5.58 0.68
N SER A 133 -14.86 -5.80 0.67
CA SER A 133 -14.16 -6.50 -0.42
C SER A 133 -12.79 -7.00 0.04
N ARG A 134 -12.20 -7.93 -0.71
CA ARG A 134 -10.81 -8.38 -0.50
C ARG A 134 -9.77 -7.27 -0.58
N ASP A 135 -10.03 -6.21 -1.34
CA ASP A 135 -9.08 -5.11 -1.50
C ASP A 135 -9.09 -4.25 -0.26
N MET A 136 -10.27 -3.95 0.27
CA MET A 136 -10.46 -3.25 1.53
C MET A 136 -9.97 -4.05 2.75
N ALA A 137 -10.03 -5.38 2.70
CA ALA A 137 -9.46 -6.25 3.73
C ALA A 137 -7.95 -6.02 3.94
N ARG A 138 -7.20 -5.57 2.91
CA ARG A 138 -5.79 -5.21 3.07
C ARG A 138 -5.58 -4.01 3.97
N GLY A 139 -6.49 -3.04 3.94
CA GLY A 139 -6.45 -1.92 4.87
C GLY A 139 -6.65 -2.34 6.32
N VAL A 140 -7.56 -3.29 6.56
CA VAL A 140 -7.78 -3.87 7.91
C VAL A 140 -6.55 -4.64 8.38
N MET A 141 -5.94 -5.44 7.50
CA MET A 141 -4.71 -6.16 7.83
C MET A 141 -3.56 -5.22 8.19
N LEU A 142 -3.37 -4.13 7.42
CA LEU A 142 -2.39 -3.09 7.71
C LEU A 142 -2.67 -2.39 9.07
N TYR A 143 -3.94 -2.08 9.36
CA TYR A 143 -4.35 -1.57 10.67
C TYR A 143 -3.98 -2.54 11.81
N ILE A 144 -4.28 -3.83 11.66
CA ILE A 144 -3.99 -4.86 12.67
C ILE A 144 -2.48 -4.95 12.92
N LEU A 145 -1.67 -4.97 11.87
CA LEU A 145 -0.21 -5.05 11.99
C LEU A 145 0.37 -3.83 12.72
N GLN A 146 -0.13 -2.64 12.39
CA GLN A 146 0.36 -1.40 12.99
C GLN A 146 -0.07 -1.22 14.44
N THR A 147 -1.35 -1.49 14.74
CA THR A 147 -1.94 -1.18 16.05
C THR A 147 -1.89 -2.35 17.03
N ARG A 148 -1.67 -3.58 16.53
CA ARG A 148 -1.76 -4.82 17.29
C ARG A 148 -3.10 -4.97 18.04
N ASP A 149 -4.18 -4.41 17.49
CA ASP A 149 -5.53 -4.45 18.08
C ASP A 149 -6.13 -5.86 18.01
N ARG A 150 -5.79 -6.68 19.01
CA ARG A 150 -6.24 -8.08 19.12
C ARG A 150 -7.76 -8.21 19.21
N ASN A 151 -8.44 -7.24 19.82
CA ASN A 151 -9.89 -7.30 19.98
C ASN A 151 -10.59 -7.18 18.62
N LEU A 152 -10.22 -6.17 17.84
CA LEU A 152 -10.74 -6.02 16.48
C LEU A 152 -10.40 -7.24 15.62
N ALA A 153 -9.16 -7.72 15.69
CA ALA A 153 -8.68 -8.87 14.94
C ALA A 153 -9.48 -10.15 15.24
N SER A 154 -9.66 -10.50 16.52
CA SER A 154 -10.45 -11.66 16.93
C SER A 154 -11.90 -11.57 16.47
N ARG A 155 -12.57 -10.43 16.72
CA ARG A 155 -13.98 -10.27 16.32
C ARG A 155 -14.18 -10.32 14.81
N TRP A 156 -13.22 -9.83 14.04
CA TRP A 156 -13.26 -9.92 12.59
C TRP A 156 -13.02 -11.36 12.10
N SER A 157 -12.11 -12.08 12.74
CA SER A 157 -11.86 -13.50 12.49
C SER A 157 -13.10 -14.34 12.78
N ASP A 158 -13.73 -14.14 13.95
CA ASP A 158 -14.96 -14.81 14.36
C ASP A 158 -16.09 -14.57 13.34
N TYR A 159 -16.31 -13.30 12.97
CA TYR A 159 -17.28 -12.93 11.94
C TYR A 159 -17.06 -13.69 10.62
N ILE A 160 -15.81 -13.72 10.14
CA ILE A 160 -15.45 -14.42 8.91
C ILE A 160 -15.68 -15.93 9.05
N SER A 161 -15.30 -16.53 10.18
CA SER A 161 -15.48 -17.96 10.43
C SER A 161 -16.95 -18.38 10.47
N GLU A 162 -17.81 -17.54 11.05
CA GLU A 162 -19.25 -17.79 11.13
C GLU A 162 -19.95 -17.61 9.77
N ASN A 163 -19.57 -16.58 9.00
CA ASN A 163 -20.26 -16.22 7.76
C ASN A 163 -19.65 -16.88 6.51
N GLY A 164 -18.37 -17.27 6.57
CA GLY A 164 -17.62 -17.80 5.44
C GLY A 164 -17.29 -16.82 4.33
N ALA A 165 -17.50 -15.52 4.57
CA ALA A 165 -17.24 -14.45 3.62
C ALA A 165 -16.81 -13.17 4.37
N LEU A 166 -16.26 -12.21 3.62
CA LEU A 166 -15.88 -10.90 4.15
C LEU A 166 -17.09 -9.97 4.38
N CYS A 167 -18.22 -10.26 3.72
CA CYS A 167 -19.47 -9.54 3.83
C CYS A 167 -20.64 -10.46 3.44
N PRO A 168 -21.88 -10.18 3.89
CA PRO A 168 -23.06 -10.98 3.54
C PRO A 168 -23.69 -10.54 2.20
N ASP A 169 -23.53 -9.27 1.85
CA ASP A 169 -24.19 -8.56 0.76
C ASP A 169 -23.28 -8.51 -0.48
N HIS A 170 -23.10 -9.65 -1.14
CA HIS A 170 -22.26 -9.72 -2.33
C HIS A 170 -23.12 -9.81 -3.59
N THR A 171 -22.97 -8.82 -4.47
CA THR A 171 -23.51 -8.86 -5.85
C THR A 171 -22.53 -9.51 -6.82
N ASP A 172 -21.31 -9.79 -6.38
CA ASP A 172 -20.21 -10.34 -7.15
C ASP A 172 -19.24 -11.14 -6.25
N TRP A 173 -18.15 -11.65 -6.83
CA TRP A 173 -17.11 -12.39 -6.12
C TRP A 173 -16.19 -11.53 -5.24
N SER A 174 -16.54 -10.29 -4.87
CA SER A 174 -15.62 -9.39 -4.15
C SER A 174 -15.46 -9.73 -2.67
N CYS A 175 -16.50 -10.30 -2.04
CA CYS A 175 -16.49 -10.71 -0.63
C CYS A 175 -15.98 -12.14 -0.39
N ASP A 176 -15.85 -12.94 -1.44
CA ASP A 176 -15.32 -14.29 -1.35
C ASP A 176 -13.89 -14.33 -0.85
N ILE A 177 -13.63 -15.22 0.11
CA ILE A 177 -12.29 -15.45 0.62
C ILE A 177 -11.60 -16.46 -0.30
N ARG A 178 -10.64 -15.97 -1.07
CA ARG A 178 -9.75 -16.83 -1.88
C ARG A 178 -8.63 -17.39 -1.01
N ALA A 179 -8.08 -18.54 -1.41
CA ALA A 179 -6.99 -19.21 -0.68
C ALA A 179 -5.84 -18.27 -0.29
N GLN A 180 -5.50 -17.32 -1.17
CA GLN A 180 -4.45 -16.34 -0.92
C GLN A 180 -4.82 -15.27 0.10
N SER A 181 -6.07 -14.77 0.04
CA SER A 181 -6.58 -13.82 1.03
C SER A 181 -6.67 -14.49 2.40
N TYR A 182 -7.19 -15.73 2.46
CA TYR A 182 -7.23 -16.51 3.69
C TYR A 182 -5.84 -16.68 4.31
N ARG A 183 -4.88 -17.19 3.54
CA ARG A 183 -3.51 -17.41 4.02
C ARG A 183 -2.93 -16.12 4.60
N ARG A 184 -3.11 -15.00 3.90
CA ARG A 184 -2.59 -13.72 4.34
C ARG A 184 -3.26 -13.21 5.61
N ILE A 185 -4.59 -13.28 5.68
CA ILE A 185 -5.33 -12.88 6.88
C ILE A 185 -4.85 -13.69 8.08
N ASN A 186 -4.74 -15.01 7.97
CA ASN A 186 -4.25 -15.84 9.09
C ASN A 186 -2.78 -15.54 9.46
N HIS A 187 -1.90 -15.25 8.50
CA HIS A 187 -0.54 -14.80 8.84
C HIS A 187 -0.53 -13.47 9.61
N VAL A 188 -1.44 -12.56 9.29
CA VAL A 188 -1.61 -11.29 10.03
C VAL A 188 -2.18 -11.55 11.43
N LEU A 189 -3.22 -12.38 11.54
CA LEU A 189 -3.82 -12.76 12.83
C LEU A 189 -2.80 -13.45 13.74
N ALA A 190 -2.04 -14.43 13.21
CA ALA A 190 -0.96 -15.09 13.92
C ALA A 190 0.17 -14.13 14.35
N THR A 191 0.45 -13.09 13.54
CA THR A 191 1.44 -12.06 13.88
C THR A 191 1.03 -11.24 15.10
N VAL A 192 -0.27 -11.08 15.35
CA VAL A 192 -0.81 -10.36 16.52
C VAL A 192 -1.34 -11.29 17.61
N GLU A 193 -1.13 -12.61 17.49
CA GLU A 193 -1.63 -13.63 18.42
C GLU A 193 -3.16 -13.59 18.58
N ALA A 194 -3.88 -13.28 17.50
CA ALA A 194 -5.33 -13.40 17.43
C ALA A 194 -5.72 -14.81 16.95
N GLN A 195 -6.98 -15.17 17.16
CA GLN A 195 -7.52 -16.46 16.72
C GLN A 195 -7.58 -16.53 15.20
N ASP A 196 -7.05 -17.60 14.62
CA ASP A 196 -7.12 -17.86 13.18
C ASP A 196 -8.57 -18.06 12.71
N ILE A 197 -8.81 -17.76 11.44
CA ILE A 197 -10.10 -18.09 10.80
C ILE A 197 -10.21 -19.63 10.74
N SER A 198 -11.20 -20.17 11.44
CA SER A 198 -11.64 -21.56 11.30
C SER A 198 -12.61 -21.70 10.12
N PHE A 199 -12.44 -22.78 9.35
CA PHE A 199 -13.30 -23.12 8.22
C PHE A 199 -14.30 -24.24 8.52
N SER A 200 -14.50 -24.60 9.79
CA SER A 200 -15.45 -25.65 10.18
C SER A 200 -16.87 -25.44 9.64
N HIS A 201 -17.24 -24.22 9.24
CA HIS A 201 -18.57 -23.86 8.75
C HIS A 201 -18.61 -23.23 7.34
N THR A 202 -17.49 -23.17 6.63
CA THR A 202 -17.44 -22.45 5.34
C THR A 202 -17.75 -23.32 4.12
N VAL A 203 -18.44 -22.72 3.16
CA VAL A 203 -19.02 -23.34 1.95
C VAL A 203 -17.97 -23.72 0.89
N PHE A 204 -16.69 -23.85 1.24
CA PHE A 204 -15.63 -24.24 0.29
C PHE A 204 -15.08 -25.68 0.43
N PRO A 205 -15.92 -26.74 0.50
CA PRO A 205 -15.44 -28.13 0.39
C PRO A 205 -14.58 -28.40 -0.86
N CYS A 206 -14.78 -27.64 -1.93
CA CYS A 206 -14.08 -27.83 -3.21
C CYS A 206 -12.67 -27.21 -3.26
N MET A 207 -12.32 -26.27 -2.38
CA MET A 207 -10.98 -25.67 -2.35
C MET A 207 -10.05 -26.28 -1.30
N TRP A 208 -10.59 -27.02 -0.33
CA TRP A 208 -9.77 -27.68 0.70
C TRP A 208 -8.72 -28.64 0.13
N PRO A 209 -9.02 -29.49 -0.88
CA PRO A 209 -8.02 -30.38 -1.47
C PRO A 209 -6.91 -29.62 -2.23
N THR A 210 -7.20 -28.40 -2.72
CA THR A 210 -6.25 -27.60 -3.50
C THR A 210 -5.52 -26.55 -2.66
N TYR A 211 -5.91 -26.33 -1.40
CA TYR A 211 -5.25 -25.36 -0.51
C TYR A 211 -3.75 -25.65 -0.32
N PRO A 212 -3.30 -26.89 -0.05
CA PRO A 212 -1.88 -27.19 0.04
C PRO A 212 -1.12 -26.85 -1.25
N VAL A 213 -1.70 -27.19 -2.41
CA VAL A 213 -1.10 -26.94 -3.73
C VAL A 213 -1.02 -25.45 -4.05
N THR A 214 -2.12 -24.72 -3.83
CA THR A 214 -2.17 -23.26 -4.06
C THR A 214 -1.30 -22.49 -3.06
N SER A 215 -1.10 -23.03 -1.85
CA SER A 215 -0.16 -22.47 -0.88
C SER A 215 1.30 -22.69 -1.30
N ALA A 216 1.64 -23.86 -1.85
CA ALA A 216 2.97 -24.15 -2.37
C ALA A 216 3.31 -23.28 -3.59
N LEU A 217 2.31 -22.92 -4.40
CA LEU A 217 2.48 -22.07 -5.59
C LEU A 217 2.30 -20.58 -5.30
N HIS A 218 2.21 -20.16 -4.04
CA HIS A 218 1.84 -18.78 -3.71
C HIS A 218 2.85 -17.75 -4.22
N GLU A 219 4.14 -18.07 -4.13
CA GLU A 219 5.23 -17.25 -4.66
C GLU A 219 5.09 -17.09 -6.18
N THR A 220 4.97 -18.20 -6.92
CA THR A 220 4.74 -18.18 -8.38
C THR A 220 3.51 -17.37 -8.77
N VAL A 221 2.43 -17.39 -7.98
CA VAL A 221 1.26 -16.57 -8.28
C VAL A 221 1.55 -15.08 -8.04
N MET A 222 2.33 -14.71 -7.03
CA MET A 222 2.69 -13.30 -6.84
C MET A 222 3.65 -12.79 -7.90
N GLU A 223 4.66 -13.58 -8.27
CA GLU A 223 5.54 -13.27 -9.41
C GLU A 223 4.70 -13.07 -10.67
N HIS A 224 3.82 -14.02 -10.99
CA HIS A 224 2.92 -13.92 -12.13
C HIS A 224 2.04 -12.66 -12.07
N ARG A 225 1.53 -12.30 -10.89
CA ARG A 225 0.75 -11.06 -10.72
C ARG A 225 1.59 -9.82 -10.99
N VAL A 226 2.80 -9.76 -10.43
CA VAL A 226 3.71 -8.64 -10.60
C VAL A 226 4.17 -8.52 -12.06
N GLU A 227 4.28 -9.62 -12.79
CA GLU A 227 4.68 -9.64 -14.20
C GLU A 227 3.55 -9.39 -15.20
N LYS A 228 2.36 -9.93 -14.95
CA LYS A 228 1.27 -10.00 -15.95
C LYS A 228 0.10 -9.09 -15.67
N ASN A 229 -0.15 -8.72 -14.42
CA ASN A 229 -1.30 -7.86 -14.13
C ASN A 229 -1.04 -6.42 -14.58
N GLU A 230 -2.11 -5.64 -14.69
CA GLU A 230 -2.07 -4.22 -15.04
C GLU A 230 -2.89 -3.40 -14.04
N SER A 231 -2.74 -2.08 -14.10
CA SER A 231 -3.55 -1.12 -13.35
C SER A 231 -3.53 -1.37 -11.84
N PHE A 232 -4.69 -1.26 -11.19
CA PHE A 232 -4.85 -1.35 -9.74
C PHE A 232 -4.38 -2.68 -9.14
N HIS A 233 -4.36 -3.76 -9.92
CA HIS A 233 -3.86 -5.05 -9.44
C HIS A 233 -2.37 -5.03 -9.07
N LEU A 234 -1.55 -4.23 -9.76
CA LEU A 234 -0.15 -4.03 -9.38
C LEU A 234 -0.02 -3.25 -8.08
N HIS A 235 -0.91 -2.29 -7.85
CA HIS A 235 -0.96 -1.55 -6.59
C HIS A 235 -1.30 -2.47 -5.42
N LEU A 236 -2.26 -3.38 -5.59
CA LEU A 236 -2.59 -4.39 -4.58
C LEU A 236 -1.41 -5.34 -4.31
N ALA A 237 -0.65 -5.72 -5.34
CA ALA A 237 0.57 -6.52 -5.16
C ALA A 237 1.65 -5.74 -4.39
N ALA A 238 1.82 -4.44 -4.67
CA ALA A 238 2.73 -3.57 -3.94
C ALA A 238 2.36 -3.45 -2.45
N ILE A 239 1.07 -3.32 -2.14
CA ILE A 239 0.57 -3.34 -0.76
C ILE A 239 0.87 -4.69 -0.08
N ASP A 240 0.70 -5.79 -0.82
CA ASP A 240 0.99 -7.13 -0.30
C ASP A 240 2.48 -7.27 0.07
N LEU A 241 3.40 -6.74 -0.74
CA LEU A 241 4.84 -6.72 -0.43
C LEU A 241 5.17 -5.83 0.77
N LEU A 242 4.55 -4.66 0.88
CA LEU A 242 4.72 -3.77 2.04
C LEU A 242 4.35 -4.49 3.34
N MET A 243 3.19 -5.15 3.34
CA MET A 243 2.65 -5.88 4.47
C MET A 243 3.50 -7.09 4.86
N ASP A 244 4.04 -7.81 3.87
CA ASP A 244 4.79 -9.05 4.11
C ASP A 244 6.03 -8.84 4.99
N SER A 245 6.68 -7.67 4.86
CA SER A 245 7.82 -7.28 5.68
C SER A 245 7.53 -7.18 7.18
N GLN A 246 6.25 -7.05 7.56
CA GLN A 246 5.81 -6.86 8.94
C GLN A 246 5.26 -8.11 9.60
N LEU A 247 5.14 -9.20 8.84
CA LEU A 247 4.63 -10.46 9.36
C LEU A 247 5.67 -11.11 10.28
N LYS A 248 5.22 -11.72 11.39
CA LYS A 248 6.07 -12.53 12.27
C LYS A 248 6.72 -13.70 11.50
N LYS A 249 5.98 -14.24 10.52
CA LYS A 249 6.48 -15.21 9.55
C LYS A 249 6.11 -14.72 8.15
N PRO A 250 7.03 -14.03 7.46
CA PRO A 250 6.85 -13.62 6.07
C PRO A 250 6.40 -14.74 5.14
N LEU A 251 5.63 -14.40 4.12
CA LEU A 251 5.21 -15.30 3.06
C LEU A 251 6.29 -15.49 2.00
N TYR A 252 7.18 -14.51 1.85
CA TYR A 252 8.31 -14.54 0.93
C TYR A 252 9.60 -14.19 1.68
N ASP A 253 10.73 -14.71 1.22
CA ASP A 253 12.03 -14.29 1.73
C ASP A 253 12.44 -12.89 1.22
N ASP A 254 13.49 -12.35 1.82
CA ASP A 254 13.99 -11.01 1.52
C ASP A 254 14.45 -10.81 0.08
N GLU A 255 14.98 -11.84 -0.58
CA GLU A 255 15.46 -11.74 -1.96
C GLU A 255 14.27 -11.71 -2.93
N SER A 256 13.35 -12.66 -2.82
CA SER A 256 12.12 -12.70 -3.64
C SER A 256 11.29 -11.42 -3.49
N ARG A 257 11.17 -10.87 -2.27
CA ARG A 257 10.51 -9.57 -2.07
C ARG A 257 11.19 -8.43 -2.82
N ARG A 258 12.52 -8.32 -2.71
CA ARG A 258 13.29 -7.27 -3.37
C ARG A 258 13.19 -7.39 -4.89
N ASP A 259 13.21 -8.62 -5.42
CA ASP A 259 13.05 -8.86 -6.85
C ASP A 259 11.66 -8.48 -7.35
N MET A 260 10.60 -8.91 -6.67
CA MET A 260 9.24 -8.49 -7.01
C MET A 260 9.08 -6.95 -6.96
N ALA A 261 9.65 -6.29 -5.95
CA ALA A 261 9.62 -4.83 -5.86
C ALA A 261 10.36 -4.16 -7.03
N ARG A 262 11.53 -4.69 -7.44
CA ARG A 262 12.27 -4.23 -8.62
C ARG A 262 11.48 -4.43 -9.90
N VAL A 263 10.74 -5.55 -10.06
CA VAL A 263 9.88 -5.76 -11.22
C VAL A 263 8.75 -4.73 -11.26
N LEU A 264 8.08 -4.47 -10.14
CA LEU A 264 7.05 -3.41 -10.05
C LEU A 264 7.62 -2.05 -10.48
N PHE A 265 8.78 -1.66 -9.94
CA PHE A 265 9.40 -0.39 -10.27
C PHE A 265 9.84 -0.31 -11.74
N ARG A 266 10.44 -1.38 -12.29
CA ARG A 266 10.83 -1.46 -13.71
C ARG A 266 9.61 -1.32 -14.63
N ARG A 267 8.47 -1.90 -14.27
CA ARG A 267 7.23 -1.80 -15.07
C ARG A 267 6.61 -0.41 -15.03
N LYS A 268 6.77 0.32 -13.92
CA LYS A 268 6.26 1.70 -13.76
C LYS A 268 7.28 2.58 -13.05
N PRO A 269 8.32 3.06 -13.76
CA PRO A 269 9.42 3.82 -13.15
C PRO A 269 8.99 5.20 -12.61
N TYR A 270 7.82 5.68 -13.01
CA TYR A 270 7.19 6.91 -12.50
C TYR A 270 6.38 6.71 -11.21
N ASN A 271 6.09 5.46 -10.80
CA ASN A 271 5.32 5.18 -9.58
C ASN A 271 6.24 5.21 -8.35
N LEU A 272 6.14 6.29 -7.57
CA LEU A 272 7.04 6.55 -6.45
C LEU A 272 6.85 5.56 -5.28
N PHE A 273 5.66 4.95 -5.13
CA PHE A 273 5.46 3.88 -4.15
C PHE A 273 6.23 2.62 -4.53
N TYR A 274 6.30 2.29 -5.82
CA TYR A 274 7.07 1.12 -6.27
C TYR A 274 8.58 1.38 -6.15
N GLN A 275 9.02 2.62 -6.37
CA GLN A 275 10.39 3.01 -6.10
C GLN A 275 10.75 2.83 -4.61
N TYR A 276 9.86 3.24 -3.71
CA TYR A 276 10.04 3.03 -2.26
C TYR A 276 10.24 1.56 -1.92
N LEU A 277 9.39 0.67 -2.45
CA LEU A 277 9.53 -0.77 -2.19
C LEU A 277 10.84 -1.35 -2.75
N ALA A 278 11.28 -0.88 -3.91
CA ALA A 278 12.47 -1.41 -4.58
C ALA A 278 13.79 -0.89 -4.00
N GLN A 279 13.81 0.36 -3.52
CA GLN A 279 15.04 1.09 -3.18
C GLN A 279 15.07 1.65 -1.76
N GLY A 280 13.94 1.64 -1.04
CA GLY A 280 13.81 2.27 0.27
C GLY A 280 13.75 3.81 0.21
N PRO A 281 13.92 4.49 1.37
CA PRO A 281 13.75 5.95 1.52
C PRO A 281 15.01 6.75 1.08
N THR A 282 15.43 6.57 -0.17
CA THR A 282 16.63 7.24 -0.74
C THR A 282 16.45 8.76 -0.86
N ALA A 283 17.55 9.52 -0.85
CA ALA A 283 17.49 10.96 -1.12
C ALA A 283 16.85 11.27 -2.48
N GLU A 284 17.07 10.40 -3.46
CA GLU A 284 16.48 10.54 -4.79
C GLU A 284 14.96 10.40 -4.76
N LEU A 285 14.43 9.39 -4.06
CA LEU A 285 12.99 9.27 -3.86
C LEU A 285 12.41 10.52 -3.18
N LYS A 286 13.08 11.06 -2.15
CA LYS A 286 12.64 12.30 -1.47
C LYS A 286 12.56 13.49 -2.44
N ARG A 287 13.55 13.67 -3.32
CA ARG A 287 13.53 14.71 -4.37
C ARG A 287 12.39 14.49 -5.37
N ARG A 288 12.17 13.26 -5.82
CA ARG A 288 11.07 12.94 -6.74
C ARG A 288 9.70 13.21 -6.11
N ILE A 289 9.52 12.89 -4.83
CA ILE A 289 8.30 13.25 -4.08
C ILE A 289 8.09 14.77 -4.10
N LEU A 290 9.12 15.56 -3.76
CA LEU A 290 9.04 17.03 -3.79
C LEU A 290 8.73 17.60 -5.18
N ALA A 291 9.17 16.91 -6.23
CA ALA A 291 8.99 17.33 -7.62
C ALA A 291 7.61 16.94 -8.20
N PHE A 292 7.00 15.85 -7.73
CA PHE A 292 5.73 15.33 -8.24
C PHE A 292 4.53 15.80 -7.43
N ALA A 293 4.68 15.94 -6.11
CA ALA A 293 3.56 16.21 -5.23
C ALA A 293 2.88 17.54 -5.60
N PRO A 294 1.53 17.57 -5.66
CA PRO A 294 0.81 18.80 -5.89
C PRO A 294 1.01 19.75 -4.71
N ARG A 295 1.32 21.02 -5.00
CA ARG A 295 1.42 22.10 -4.00
C ARG A 295 0.11 22.88 -3.86
N GLU A 296 -0.77 22.72 -4.82
CA GLU A 296 -2.11 23.29 -4.86
C GLU A 296 -3.11 22.16 -4.92
N ARG A 297 -4.33 22.42 -4.47
CA ARG A 297 -5.42 21.44 -4.48
C ARG A 297 -5.69 20.97 -5.91
N PRO A 298 -5.56 19.66 -6.22
CA PRO A 298 -5.99 19.14 -7.52
C PRO A 298 -7.49 19.38 -7.76
N PRO A 299 -7.90 19.70 -9.01
CA PRO A 299 -9.29 20.03 -9.33
C PRO A 299 -10.26 18.88 -9.10
N TYR A 300 -9.84 17.62 -9.28
CA TYR A 300 -10.75 16.48 -9.22
C TYR A 300 -10.72 15.73 -7.88
N LEU A 301 -9.57 15.66 -7.20
CA LEU A 301 -9.37 14.87 -5.96
C LEU A 301 -9.97 13.45 -6.04
N ALA A 302 -9.92 12.82 -7.21
CA ALA A 302 -10.78 11.69 -7.50
C ALA A 302 -10.22 10.35 -7.02
N GLN A 303 -8.88 10.21 -6.92
CA GLN A 303 -8.25 8.91 -6.71
C GLN A 303 -6.82 8.97 -6.15
N TRP A 304 -6.35 7.82 -5.65
CA TRP A 304 -4.94 7.58 -5.37
C TRP A 304 -4.21 7.32 -6.68
N VAL A 305 -3.28 8.20 -7.05
CA VAL A 305 -2.63 8.14 -8.38
C VAL A 305 -1.71 6.92 -8.54
N TRP A 306 -1.25 6.35 -7.43
CA TRP A 306 -0.43 5.12 -7.43
C TRP A 306 -1.21 3.86 -7.82
N GLU A 307 -2.55 3.92 -7.80
CA GLU A 307 -3.43 2.81 -8.13
C GLU A 307 -3.67 2.67 -9.65
N ARG A 308 -3.53 3.75 -10.42
CA ARG A 308 -4.04 3.83 -11.78
C ARG A 308 -2.96 3.80 -12.85
N GLU A 309 -3.40 3.45 -14.06
CA GLU A 309 -2.65 3.77 -15.27
C GLU A 309 -2.85 5.25 -15.62
N ILE A 310 -1.83 5.84 -16.26
CA ILE A 310 -1.98 7.14 -16.90
C ILE A 310 -3.02 6.96 -18.02
N PRO A 311 -4.10 7.77 -18.05
CA PRO A 311 -5.06 7.70 -19.14
C PRO A 311 -4.36 7.91 -20.49
N ALA A 312 -4.76 7.15 -21.53
CA ALA A 312 -4.16 7.25 -22.86
C ALA A 312 -4.15 8.70 -23.38
N ARG A 313 -5.25 9.43 -23.16
CA ARG A 313 -5.39 10.87 -23.49
C ARG A 313 -4.32 11.77 -22.86
N ASP A 314 -3.75 11.39 -21.71
CA ASP A 314 -2.74 12.16 -21.00
C ASP A 314 -1.33 11.79 -21.51
N ILE A 315 -1.12 10.54 -21.94
CA ILE A 315 0.11 10.09 -22.62
C ILE A 315 0.22 10.75 -24.01
N GLU A 316 -0.87 10.76 -24.78
CA GLU A 316 -0.94 11.31 -26.15
C GLU A 316 -0.57 12.80 -26.24
N LYS A 317 -0.63 13.55 -25.14
CA LYS A 317 -0.16 14.95 -25.07
C LYS A 317 1.35 15.09 -25.29
N TYR A 318 2.12 14.06 -24.97
CA TYR A 318 3.58 14.07 -25.02
C TYR A 318 4.16 13.13 -26.08
N VAL A 319 3.34 12.24 -26.64
CA VAL A 319 3.76 11.12 -27.47
C VAL A 319 3.06 11.20 -28.82
N PRO A 320 3.79 11.40 -29.92
CA PRO A 320 3.20 11.41 -31.26
C PRO A 320 2.46 10.09 -31.54
N SER A 321 1.33 10.19 -32.25
CA SER A 321 0.52 9.03 -32.62
C SER A 321 1.36 7.94 -33.27
N GLY A 322 1.27 6.71 -32.74
CA GLY A 322 1.98 5.53 -33.25
C GLY A 322 3.41 5.32 -32.73
N GLN A 323 3.90 6.15 -31.81
CA GLN A 323 5.21 5.94 -31.16
C GLN A 323 5.06 5.31 -29.77
N THR A 324 6.03 4.47 -29.39
CA THR A 324 6.16 3.98 -28.01
C THR A 324 6.67 5.11 -27.12
N PRO A 325 6.01 5.40 -25.99
CA PRO A 325 6.44 6.48 -25.10
C PRO A 325 7.78 6.17 -24.43
N THR A 326 8.65 7.16 -24.32
CA THR A 326 9.86 7.08 -23.50
C THR A 326 9.54 7.21 -22.01
N ASP A 327 10.44 6.77 -21.13
CA ASP A 327 10.28 6.91 -19.68
C ASP A 327 10.12 8.37 -19.25
N GLU A 328 10.82 9.30 -19.91
CA GLU A 328 10.70 10.74 -19.66
C GLU A 328 9.31 11.28 -20.04
N GLN A 329 8.76 10.83 -21.18
CA GLN A 329 7.41 11.21 -21.62
C GLN A 329 6.35 10.65 -20.66
N LEU A 330 6.49 9.41 -20.21
CA LEU A 330 5.61 8.80 -19.21
C LEU A 330 5.68 9.53 -17.87
N GLU A 331 6.88 9.88 -17.42
CA GLU A 331 7.07 10.66 -16.19
C GLU A 331 6.39 12.04 -16.30
N LYS A 332 6.55 12.74 -17.43
CA LYS A 332 5.90 14.03 -17.66
C LYS A 332 4.37 13.91 -17.69
N ALA A 333 3.85 12.91 -18.39
CA ALA A 333 2.42 12.63 -18.44
C ALA A 333 1.86 12.31 -17.05
N PHE A 334 2.57 11.48 -16.29
CA PHE A 334 2.18 11.12 -14.94
C PHE A 334 2.19 12.33 -14.00
N ARG A 335 3.18 13.22 -14.11
CA ARG A 335 3.25 14.44 -13.29
C ARG A 335 2.03 15.35 -13.51
N ASP A 336 1.58 15.48 -14.75
CA ASP A 336 0.40 16.29 -15.04
C ASP A 336 -0.90 15.58 -14.65
N TYR A 337 -0.96 14.25 -14.79
CA TYR A 337 -2.05 13.44 -14.22
C TYR A 337 -2.15 13.61 -12.70
N VAL A 338 -1.03 13.59 -11.98
CA VAL A 338 -0.97 13.81 -10.52
C VAL A 338 -1.59 15.14 -10.12
N LYS A 339 -1.23 16.23 -10.82
CA LYS A 339 -1.77 17.58 -10.53
C LYS A 339 -3.27 17.68 -10.71
N LEU A 340 -3.85 16.84 -11.56
CA LEU A 340 -5.28 16.84 -11.84
C LEU A 340 -6.07 15.97 -10.86
N GLU A 341 -5.55 14.78 -10.56
CA GLU A 341 -6.36 13.67 -10.06
C GLU A 341 -6.01 13.25 -8.62
N SER A 342 -4.82 13.60 -8.13
CA SER A 342 -4.35 13.18 -6.80
C SER A 342 -5.26 13.65 -5.68
N MET A 343 -5.52 12.77 -4.73
CA MET A 343 -6.21 13.10 -3.48
C MET A 343 -5.31 13.81 -2.45
N GLY A 344 -3.99 13.85 -2.70
CA GLY A 344 -2.98 14.29 -1.74
C GLY A 344 -2.68 13.24 -0.66
N TRP A 345 -3.67 12.45 -0.21
CA TRP A 345 -3.49 11.38 0.77
C TRP A 345 -2.48 10.31 0.35
N ASP A 346 -2.39 10.05 -0.95
CA ASP A 346 -1.41 9.20 -1.61
C ASP A 346 0.03 9.71 -1.43
N PHE A 347 0.24 11.03 -1.45
CA PHE A 347 1.53 11.64 -1.13
C PHE A 347 1.78 11.76 0.38
N VAL A 348 0.76 12.03 1.19
CA VAL A 348 0.90 12.00 2.65
C VAL A 348 1.40 10.65 3.11
N PHE A 349 0.79 9.57 2.60
CA PHE A 349 1.22 8.19 2.86
C PHE A 349 2.70 7.98 2.52
N LEU A 350 3.11 8.37 1.30
CA LEU A 350 4.48 8.15 0.85
C LEU A 350 5.49 9.02 1.60
N ILE A 351 5.14 10.29 1.90
CA ILE A 351 5.95 11.18 2.73
C ILE A 351 6.13 10.56 4.12
N ASP A 352 5.06 10.04 4.71
CA ASP A 352 5.10 9.44 6.04
C ASP A 352 6.00 8.18 6.08
N LEU A 353 6.01 7.37 5.01
CA LEU A 353 6.93 6.24 4.84
C LEU A 353 8.41 6.67 4.73
N VAL A 354 8.73 7.72 3.97
CA VAL A 354 10.13 8.15 3.79
C VAL A 354 10.67 9.02 4.93
N LEU A 355 9.77 9.58 5.74
CA LEU A 355 10.08 10.32 6.97
C LEU A 355 10.06 9.43 8.21
N GLU A 356 9.63 8.18 8.11
CA GLU A 356 9.74 7.24 9.22
C GLU A 356 11.19 7.17 9.71
N LYS A 357 11.32 6.98 11.03
CA LYS A 357 12.61 6.98 11.70
C LYS A 357 13.55 6.09 10.89
N ARG A 358 14.75 6.61 10.54
CA ARG A 358 15.89 5.73 10.27
C ARG A 358 15.82 4.66 11.35
N PRO A 359 15.77 3.35 11.02
CA PRO A 359 15.87 2.34 12.05
C PRO A 359 17.10 2.74 12.86
N GLU A 360 16.86 3.25 14.07
CA GLU A 360 17.92 3.49 15.03
C GLU A 360 18.52 2.11 15.16
N GLU A 361 19.73 1.96 14.61
CA GLU A 361 20.63 0.82 14.71
C GLU A 361 19.97 -0.31 15.50
N SER A 362 19.20 -1.15 14.79
CA SER A 362 18.85 -2.47 15.33
C SER A 362 20.16 -3.27 15.29
N ILE A 363 20.99 -3.00 16.31
CA ILE A 363 22.23 -3.70 16.68
C ILE A 363 21.89 -5.15 17.00
#